data_AF-A0A538RYX5-F1
#
_entry.id   AF-A0A538RYX5-F1
#
_cell.length_a   1.000
_cell.length_b   1.000
_cell.length_c   1.000
_cell.angle_alpha   90.00
_cell.angle_beta   90.00
_cell.angle_gamma   90.00
#
_symmetry.space_group_name_H-M   'P 1'
#
loop_
_entity.id
_entity.type
_entity.pdbx_description
1 polymer ?
#
loop_
_entity_poly.entity_id
_entity_poly.type
_entity_poly.pdbx_seq_one_letter_code
_entity_poly.pdbx_strand_id
1 'polypeptide(L)'
;MNLEQEMNRIAGIYKAQGYQVIVRPEPADLPPFAKDFKVEIVARRAAEGVLVQVKRSREEVAADADMPRYAEITSAQAGWRFDFVILEAENSMAREVRGPRSPPNNT
;
A
#
# COMPACT_ATOMS: atom_id res chain seq x y z
N MET A 1 -7.33 11.80 -12.31
CA MET A 1 -6.35 11.90 -11.22
C MET A 1 -4.96 11.70 -11.79
N ASN A 2 -3.97 12.47 -11.34
CA ASN A 2 -2.60 12.37 -11.83
C ASN A 2 -1.76 11.47 -10.89
N LEU A 3 -1.25 10.35 -11.40
CA LEU A 3 -0.47 9.35 -10.66
C LEU A 3 0.73 9.98 -9.93
N GLU A 4 1.42 10.92 -10.59
CA GLU A 4 2.58 11.59 -10.01
C GLU A 4 2.21 12.48 -8.82
N GLN A 5 1.03 13.11 -8.85
CA GLN A 5 0.57 13.94 -7.73
C GLN A 5 0.25 13.09 -6.51
N GLU A 6 -0.40 11.93 -6.68
CA GLU A 6 -0.67 11.05 -5.54
C GLU A 6 0.61 10.42 -5.01
N MET A 7 1.53 9.98 -5.86
CA MET A 7 2.83 9.46 -5.40
C MET A 7 3.58 10.50 -4.56
N ASN A 8 3.57 11.77 -4.97
CA ASN A 8 4.15 12.86 -4.19
C ASN A 8 3.40 13.12 -2.88
N ARG A 9 2.08 12.99 -2.87
CA ARG A 9 1.25 13.11 -1.65
C ARG A 9 1.56 12.00 -0.65
N ILE A 10 1.61 10.75 -1.10
CA ILE A 10 2.00 9.59 -0.30
C ILE A 10 3.42 9.79 0.24
N ALA A 11 4.36 10.20 -0.61
CA ALA A 11 5.72 10.48 -0.18
C ALA A 11 5.77 11.60 0.88
N GLY A 12 4.95 12.64 0.75
CA GLY A 12 4.82 13.70 1.75
C GLY A 12 4.35 13.19 3.11
N ILE A 13 3.39 12.26 3.13
CA ILE A 13 2.88 11.63 4.38
C ILE A 13 3.99 10.89 5.10
N TYR A 14 4.76 10.05 4.41
CA TYR A 14 5.87 9.31 5.02
C TYR A 14 7.03 10.25 5.42
N LYS A 15 7.33 11.28 4.61
CA LYS A 15 8.33 12.31 4.98
C LYS A 15 7.93 13.03 6.27
N ALA A 16 6.66 13.41 6.42
CA ALA A 16 6.15 14.07 7.63
C ALA A 16 6.24 13.17 8.87
N GLN A 17 6.20 11.84 8.70
CA GLN A 17 6.41 10.86 9.77
C GLN A 17 7.90 10.60 10.09
N GLY A 18 8.82 11.28 9.39
CA GLY A 18 10.26 11.14 9.58
C GLY A 18 10.92 10.02 8.78
N TYR A 19 10.24 9.49 7.75
CA TYR A 19 10.86 8.56 6.81
C TYR A 19 11.64 9.30 5.72
N GLN A 20 12.76 8.71 5.31
CA GLN A 20 13.42 9.00 4.06
C GLN A 20 12.69 8.26 2.94
N VAL A 21 12.17 9.00 1.97
CA VAL A 21 11.30 8.44 0.92
C VAL A 21 11.93 8.60 -0.44
N ILE A 22 11.98 7.51 -1.19
CA ILE A 22 12.40 7.47 -2.59
C ILE A 22 11.19 7.07 -3.43
N VAL A 23 10.85 7.92 -4.39
CA VAL A 23 9.75 7.70 -5.35
C VAL A 23 10.36 7.12 -6.62
N ARG A 24 9.78 6.03 -7.12
CA ARG A 24 10.33 5.17 -8.19
C ARG A 24 11.75 4.70 -7.86
N PRO A 25 11.93 3.92 -6.78
CA PRO A 25 13.25 3.41 -6.43
C PRO A 25 13.83 2.53 -7.54
N GLU A 26 15.15 2.61 -7.71
CA GLU A 26 15.86 1.65 -8.54
C GLU A 26 16.13 0.36 -7.72
N PRO A 27 16.44 -0.78 -8.36
CA PRO A 27 16.78 -2.02 -7.64
C PRO A 27 17.94 -1.87 -6.64
N ALA A 28 18.79 -0.86 -6.81
CA ALA A 28 19.85 -0.50 -5.88
C ALA A 28 19.34 0.16 -4.58
N ASP A 29 18.21 0.87 -4.64
CA ASP A 29 17.57 1.53 -3.50
C ASP A 29 16.67 0.58 -2.69
N LEU A 30 16.39 -0.61 -3.24
CA LEU A 30 15.56 -1.62 -2.59
C LEU A 30 16.39 -2.53 -1.69
N PRO A 31 15.79 -3.06 -0.60
CA PRO A 31 16.48 -4.02 0.24
C PRO A 31 16.71 -5.33 -0.54
N PRO A 32 17.69 -6.17 -0.14
CA PRO A 32 18.07 -7.38 -0.88
C PRO A 32 16.91 -8.33 -1.18
N PHE A 33 15.93 -8.43 -0.27
CA PHE A 33 14.77 -9.30 -0.40
C PHE A 33 13.69 -8.77 -1.38
N ALA A 34 13.73 -7.48 -1.71
CA ALA A 34 12.73 -6.80 -2.53
C ALA A 34 13.29 -6.24 -3.84
N LYS A 35 14.49 -6.64 -4.26
CA LYS A 35 15.13 -6.11 -5.48
C LYS A 35 14.29 -6.31 -6.74
N ASP A 36 13.52 -7.39 -6.77
CA ASP A 36 12.63 -7.75 -7.89
C ASP A 36 11.20 -7.21 -7.71
N PHE A 37 10.95 -6.42 -6.67
CA PHE A 37 9.61 -5.92 -6.39
C PHE A 37 9.33 -4.69 -7.25
N LYS A 38 8.18 -4.70 -7.92
CA LYS A 38 7.69 -3.54 -8.67
C LYS A 38 6.92 -2.62 -7.72
N VAL A 39 7.67 -1.83 -6.96
CA VAL A 39 7.12 -0.86 -6.01
C VAL A 39 7.41 0.56 -6.46
N GLU A 40 6.46 1.43 -6.19
CA GLU A 40 6.47 2.80 -6.66
C GLU A 40 7.14 3.73 -5.65
N ILE A 41 7.18 3.34 -4.38
CA ILE A 41 7.77 4.13 -3.31
C ILE A 41 8.43 3.19 -2.30
N VAL A 42 9.61 3.56 -1.83
CA VAL A 42 10.23 2.98 -0.64
C VAL A 42 10.45 4.07 0.40
N ALA A 43 10.04 3.81 1.63
CA ALA A 43 10.26 4.69 2.77
C ALA A 43 11.11 3.96 3.82
N ARG A 44 12.15 4.60 4.34
CA ARG A 44 13.05 4.04 5.35
C ARG A 44 13.21 4.99 6.52
N ARG A 45 13.19 4.47 7.74
CA ARG A 45 13.41 5.22 8.97
C ARG A 45 14.12 4.34 9.98
N ALA A 46 15.38 4.65 10.29
CA ALA A 46 16.19 3.86 11.23
C ALA A 46 16.13 2.35 10.88
N ALA A 47 15.51 1.53 11.73
CA ALA A 47 15.34 0.09 11.52
C ALA A 47 14.01 -0.30 10.85
N GLU A 48 13.19 0.67 10.49
CA GLU A 48 11.89 0.46 9.84
C GLU A 48 11.95 0.75 8.35
N GLY A 49 11.27 -0.07 7.56
CA GLY A 49 11.14 0.07 6.12
C GLY A 49 9.71 -0.16 5.65
N VAL A 50 9.28 0.59 4.66
CA VAL A 50 7.97 0.48 4.04
C VAL A 50 8.16 0.40 2.54
N LEU A 51 7.62 -0.65 1.95
CA LEU A 51 7.51 -0.80 0.50
C LEU A 51 6.07 -0.47 0.12
N VAL A 52 5.87 0.48 -0.78
CA VAL A 52 4.53 0.93 -1.18
C VAL A 52 4.32 0.70 -2.66
N GLN A 53 3.27 -0.04 -2.98
CA GLN A 53 2.82 -0.22 -4.35
C GLN A 53 1.59 0.65 -4.64
N VAL A 54 1.55 1.28 -5.81
CA VAL A 54 0.45 2.17 -6.19
C VAL A 54 -0.31 1.56 -7.36
N LYS A 55 -1.60 1.25 -7.13
CA LYS A 55 -2.52 0.69 -8.13
C LYS A 55 -3.57 1.71 -8.52
N ARG A 56 -3.99 1.75 -9.77
CA ARG A 56 -5.02 2.71 -10.21
C ARG A 56 -6.40 2.26 -9.77
N SER A 57 -6.65 0.95 -9.75
CA SER A 57 -7.97 0.38 -9.45
C SER A 57 -7.91 -0.89 -8.61
N ARG A 58 -9.02 -1.24 -7.96
CA ARG A 58 -9.20 -2.51 -7.23
C ARG A 58 -9.04 -3.72 -8.14
N GLU A 59 -9.39 -3.57 -9.42
CA GLU A 59 -9.17 -4.59 -10.45
C GLU A 59 -7.68 -4.85 -10.68
N GLU A 60 -6.83 -3.81 -10.69
CA GLU A 60 -5.38 -3.99 -10.80
C GLU A 60 -4.78 -4.63 -9.54
N VAL A 61 -5.33 -4.33 -8.36
CA VAL A 61 -4.97 -5.03 -7.12
C VAL A 61 -5.32 -6.52 -7.23
N ALA A 62 -6.53 -6.85 -7.69
CA ALA A 62 -6.98 -8.24 -7.82
C ALA A 62 -6.26 -9.00 -8.93
N ALA A 63 -5.83 -8.31 -9.99
CA ALA A 63 -5.08 -8.89 -11.11
C ALA A 63 -3.59 -9.05 -10.79
N ASP A 64 -3.06 -8.41 -9.75
CA ASP A 64 -1.66 -8.52 -9.36
C ASP A 64 -1.42 -9.78 -8.50
N ALA A 65 -0.98 -10.85 -9.17
CA ALA A 65 -0.64 -12.12 -8.54
C ALA A 65 0.63 -12.05 -7.67
N ASP A 66 1.50 -11.05 -7.87
CA ASP A 66 2.73 -10.86 -7.10
C ASP A 66 2.48 -10.13 -5.78
N MET A 67 1.41 -9.32 -5.69
CA MET A 67 1.12 -8.50 -4.51
C MET A 67 0.97 -9.33 -3.21
N PRO A 68 0.25 -10.46 -3.16
CA PRO A 68 0.22 -11.31 -1.97
C PRO A 68 1.61 -11.85 -1.59
N ARG A 69 2.42 -12.20 -2.60
CA ARG A 69 3.80 -12.68 -2.42
C ARG A 69 4.70 -11.59 -1.84
N TYR A 70 4.56 -10.36 -2.30
CA TYR A 70 5.29 -9.21 -1.76
C TYR A 70 4.94 -8.95 -0.31
N ALA A 71 3.65 -9.01 0.05
CA ALA A 71 3.19 -8.85 1.42
C ALA A 71 3.76 -9.95 2.33
N GLU A 72 3.73 -11.21 1.89
CA GLU A 72 4.27 -12.35 2.64
C GLU A 72 5.78 -12.21 2.89
N ILE A 73 6.56 -11.98 1.83
CA ILE A 73 8.02 -11.84 1.93
C ILE A 73 8.38 -10.66 2.83
N THR A 74 7.70 -9.51 2.67
CA THR A 74 8.00 -8.30 3.45
C THR A 74 7.62 -8.48 4.93
N SER A 75 6.50 -9.14 5.22
CA SER A 75 6.06 -9.44 6.59
C SER A 75 7.04 -10.35 7.34
N ALA A 76 7.77 -11.21 6.62
CA ALA A 76 8.82 -12.04 7.19
C ALA A 76 10.10 -11.25 7.56
N GLN A 77 10.23 -9.98 7.14
CA GLN A 77 11.40 -9.16 7.42
C GLN A 77 11.15 -8.24 8.62
N ALA A 78 11.98 -8.39 9.65
CA ALA A 78 11.86 -7.57 10.85
C ALA A 78 12.00 -6.08 10.54
N GLY A 79 11.04 -5.27 11.01
CA GLY A 79 11.00 -3.83 10.77
C GLY A 79 10.46 -3.43 9.40
N TRP A 80 10.07 -4.38 8.54
CA TRP A 80 9.51 -4.06 7.23
C TRP A 80 8.00 -4.29 7.19
N ARG A 81 7.32 -3.45 6.40
CA ARG A 81 5.92 -3.66 6.02
C ARG A 81 5.71 -3.36 4.54
N PHE A 82 4.68 -3.99 3.99
CA PHE A 82 4.22 -3.75 2.63
C PHE A 82 2.88 -3.04 2.67
N ASP A 83 2.83 -1.83 2.12
CA ASP A 83 1.61 -1.04 1.96
C ASP A 83 1.21 -1.00 0.47
N PHE A 84 -0.08 -0.84 0.21
CA PHE A 84 -0.56 -0.55 -1.15
C PHE A 84 -1.60 0.56 -1.12
N VAL A 85 -1.63 1.35 -2.18
CA VAL A 85 -2.56 2.47 -2.33
C VAL A 85 -3.33 2.29 -3.63
N ILE A 86 -4.65 2.45 -3.56
CA ILE A 86 -5.54 2.43 -4.71
C ILE A 86 -5.92 3.87 -5.05
N LEU A 87 -5.68 4.30 -6.29
CA LEU A 87 -5.95 5.66 -6.75
C LEU A 87 -7.38 5.90 -7.21
N GLU A 88 -8.25 4.88 -7.20
CA GLU A 88 -9.63 5.06 -7.57
C GLU A 88 -10.22 6.20 -6.73
N ALA A 89 -10.58 7.29 -7.42
CA ALA A 89 -11.43 8.32 -6.86
C ALA A 89 -12.61 7.61 -6.24
N GLU A 90 -12.90 7.91 -4.97
CA GLU A 90 -14.05 7.32 -4.29
C GLU A 90 -15.28 7.40 -5.20
N ASN A 91 -15.63 6.30 -5.85
CA ASN A 91 -17.03 6.00 -6.00
C ASN A 91 -17.40 5.31 -4.70
N SER A 92 -17.85 6.15 -3.78
CA SER A 92 -18.40 5.81 -2.47
C SER A 92 -19.47 4.72 -2.59
N MET A 93 -19.06 3.45 -2.61
CA MET A 93 -19.91 2.27 -2.43
C MET A 93 -19.13 1.11 -1.81
N ALA A 94 -18.49 1.34 -0.65
CA ALA A 94 -17.93 0.26 0.16
C ALA A 94 -18.12 0.48 1.68
N ARG A 95 -19.21 1.15 2.05
CA ARG A 95 -19.78 1.12 3.40
C ARG A 95 -21.21 0.58 3.40
N GLU A 96 -21.44 -0.47 2.63
CA GLU A 96 -22.49 -1.43 2.96
C GLU A 96 -21.85 -2.57 3.76
N VAL A 97 -21.32 -2.24 4.95
CA VAL A 97 -21.23 -3.24 6.01
C VAL A 97 -22.67 -3.50 6.42
N ARG A 98 -23.29 -4.50 5.77
CA ARG A 98 -24.51 -5.12 6.25
C ARG A 98 -24.20 -5.72 7.62
N GLY A 99 -24.38 -4.92 8.67
CA GLY A 99 -24.46 -5.41 10.03
C GLY A 99 -25.58 -6.46 10.12
N PRO A 100 -25.40 -7.52 10.93
CA PRO A 100 -26.33 -8.63 10.99
C PRO A 100 -27.73 -8.17 11.45
N ARG A 101 -28.75 -8.71 10.78
CA ARG A 101 -30.16 -8.60 11.14
C ARG A 101 -30.36 -8.96 12.62
N SER A 102 -30.75 -7.99 13.45
CA SER A 102 -31.43 -8.31 14.72
C SER A 102 -32.87 -8.72 14.42
N PRO A 103 -33.39 -9.81 14.99
CA PRO A 103 -34.78 -10.22 14.80
C PRO A 103 -35.73 -9.22 15.51
N PRO A 104 -36.94 -9.00 14.99
CA PRO A 104 -37.93 -8.17 15.66
C PRO A 104 -38.42 -8.88 16.93
N ASN A 105 -38.25 -8.22 18.07
CA ASN A 105 -38.93 -8.55 19.31
C ASN A 105 -40.38 -8.08 19.18
N ASN A 106 -41.33 -9.01 19.05
CA ASN A 106 -42.76 -8.67 19.11
C ASN A 106 -43.30 -8.99 20.51
N THR A 107 -43.82 -7.95 21.14
CA THR A 107 -44.64 -7.96 22.36
C THR A 107 -45.90 -8.79 22.18
#